data_AF-A0A4E0RA87-F1
#
_entry.id   AF-A0A4E0RA87-F1
#
_cell.length_a   1.000
_cell.length_b   1.000
_cell.length_c   1.000
_cell.angle_alpha   90.00
_cell.angle_beta   90.00
_cell.angle_gamma   90.00
#
_symmetry.space_group_name_H-M   'P 1'
#
loop_
_entity.id
_entity.type
_entity.pdbx_description
1 polymer ?
#
loop_
_entity_poly.entity_id
_entity_poly.type
_entity_poly.pdbx_seq_one_letter_code
_entity_poly.pdbx_strand_id
1 'polypeptide(L)'
;MIWHTQGSGKSLSMVFYAGKIVQLLANPTILVITDRNDLDDQLFDTFAASKQLLRQAPTQANDRQHLKKLLKVASGGVVFTTIQKFQPDKGNVYETLSERQNIVVIADEAHRTQSMPLS
;
A
#
# COMPACT_ATOMS: atom_id res chain seq x y z
N MET A 1 -11.77 5.33 -10.77
CA MET A 1 -10.49 5.55 -11.49
C MET A 1 -10.24 7.06 -11.53
N ILE A 2 -9.29 7.57 -10.73
CA ILE A 2 -8.91 8.98 -10.77
C ILE A 2 -7.70 9.09 -11.70
N TRP A 3 -7.90 9.59 -12.92
CA TRP A 3 -6.79 9.89 -13.83
C TRP A 3 -6.31 11.32 -13.59
N HIS A 4 -5.11 11.45 -13.04
CA HIS A 4 -4.33 12.68 -13.14
C HIS A 4 -3.22 12.50 -14.18
N THR A 5 -2.85 13.57 -14.87
CA THR A 5 -1.62 13.66 -15.68
C THR A 5 -0.40 13.36 -14.80
N GLN A 6 0.68 12.85 -15.41
CA GLN A 6 1.91 12.52 -14.70
C GLN A 6 2.54 13.80 -14.11
N GLY A 7 2.67 13.85 -12.78
CA GLY A 7 3.12 15.03 -12.03
C GLY A 7 2.81 14.92 -10.52
N SER A 8 3.52 15.70 -9.70
CA SER A 8 3.59 15.66 -8.23
C SER A 8 2.25 15.79 -7.46
N GLY A 9 1.14 16.13 -8.13
CA GLY A 9 -0.17 16.33 -7.51
C GLY A 9 -0.87 15.05 -7.05
N LYS A 10 -0.53 13.89 -7.65
CA LYS A 10 -1.11 12.58 -7.27
C LYS A 10 -0.75 12.19 -5.84
N SER A 11 0.56 12.18 -5.55
CA SER A 11 1.09 11.72 -4.26
C SER A 11 0.53 12.53 -3.10
N LEU A 12 0.43 13.86 -3.25
CA LEU A 12 -0.16 14.72 -2.24
C LEU A 12 -1.68 14.48 -2.08
N SER A 13 -2.39 14.22 -3.18
CA SER A 13 -3.81 13.83 -3.12
C SER A 13 -4.00 12.50 -2.39
N MET A 14 -3.10 11.52 -2.58
CA MET A 14 -3.11 10.26 -1.84
C MET A 14 -2.87 10.47 -0.35
N VAL A 15 -1.95 11.36 0.03
CA VAL A 15 -1.71 11.74 1.43
C VAL A 15 -2.98 12.33 2.05
N PHE A 16 -3.65 13.27 1.39
CA PHE A 16 -4.90 13.85 1.90
C PHE A 16 -6.02 12.82 2.00
N TYR A 17 -6.15 11.94 1.02
CA TYR A 17 -7.10 10.84 1.05
C TYR A 17 -6.84 9.90 2.24
N ALA A 18 -5.59 9.48 2.41
CA ALA A 18 -5.17 8.65 3.54
C ALA A 18 -5.47 9.33 4.89
N GLY A 19 -5.18 10.63 5.02
CA GLY A 19 -5.50 11.42 6.22
C GLY A 19 -7.00 11.43 6.56
N LYS A 20 -7.88 11.52 5.55
CA LYS A 20 -9.34 11.42 5.76
C LYS A 20 -9.76 10.01 6.20
N ILE A 21 -9.20 8.98 5.55
CA ILE A 21 -9.50 7.58 5.89
C ILE A 21 -9.11 7.24 7.33
N VAL A 22 -7.95 7.70 7.81
CA VAL A 22 -7.51 7.52 9.20
C VAL A 22 -8.51 8.09 10.20
N GLN A 23 -9.14 9.22 9.88
CA GLN A 23 -10.13 9.87 10.75
C GLN A 23 -11.50 9.16 10.73
N LEU A 24 -11.91 8.63 9.58
CA LEU A 24 -13.26 8.08 9.40
C LEU A 24 -13.39 6.60 9.82
N LEU A 25 -12.31 5.81 9.74
CA LEU A 25 -12.39 4.34 9.86
C LEU A 25 -11.70 3.77 11.10
N ALA A 26 -11.78 4.45 12.24
CA ALA A 26 -11.24 3.97 13.51
C ALA A 26 -9.77 3.49 13.41
N ASN A 27 -8.92 4.28 12.73
CA ASN A 27 -7.50 3.97 12.49
C ASN A 27 -7.26 2.64 11.74
N PRO A 28 -7.67 2.53 10.46
CA PRO A 28 -7.41 1.35 9.65
C PRO A 28 -5.92 1.24 9.29
N THR A 29 -5.52 0.08 8.76
CA THR A 29 -4.25 -0.02 8.05
C THR A 29 -4.45 0.40 6.60
N ILE A 30 -3.72 1.40 6.14
CA ILE A 30 -3.68 1.81 4.74
C ILE A 30 -2.51 1.12 4.07
N LEU A 31 -2.77 0.33 3.03
CA LEU A 31 -1.77 -0.39 2.26
C LEU A 31 -1.59 0.29 0.90
N VAL A 32 -0.47 0.96 0.70
CA VAL A 32 -0.09 1.57 -0.58
C VAL A 32 0.71 0.56 -1.38
N ILE A 33 0.24 0.25 -2.59
CA ILE A 33 0.84 -0.74 -3.48
C ILE A 33 1.32 -0.06 -4.77
N THR A 34 2.57 -0.29 -5.13
CA THR A 34 3.16 0.13 -6.41
C THR A 34 3.71 -1.08 -7.18
N ASP A 35 4.02 -0.90 -8.46
CA ASP A 35 4.69 -1.93 -9.27
C ASP A 35 6.22 -1.76 -9.35
N ARG A 36 6.75 -0.61 -8.91
CA ARG A 36 8.18 -0.27 -8.97
C ARG A 36 8.72 0.18 -7.61
N ASN A 37 9.96 -0.22 -7.31
CA ASN A 37 10.64 0.17 -6.07
C ASN A 37 10.91 1.68 -6.01
N ASP A 38 11.34 2.30 -7.10
CA ASP A 38 11.65 3.74 -7.10
C ASP A 38 10.39 4.62 -6.95
N LEU A 39 9.23 4.14 -7.41
CA LEU A 39 7.94 4.78 -7.14
C LEU A 39 7.49 4.56 -5.68
N ASP A 40 7.70 3.36 -5.13
CA ASP A 40 7.46 3.06 -3.71
C ASP A 40 8.24 4.02 -2.81
N ASP A 41 9.54 4.20 -3.10
CA ASP A 41 10.44 5.08 -2.34
C ASP A 41 9.98 6.56 -2.42
N GLN A 42 9.63 7.06 -3.61
CA GLN A 42 9.15 8.44 -3.78
C GLN A 42 7.84 8.72 -3.05
N LEU A 43 6.89 7.78 -3.10
CA LEU A 43 5.62 7.91 -2.38
C LEU A 43 5.84 7.79 -0.87
N PHE A 44 6.72 6.87 -0.44
CA PHE A 44 7.09 6.72 0.96
C PHE A 44 7.64 8.04 1.52
N ASP A 45 8.59 8.67 0.83
CA ASP A 45 9.17 9.95 1.23
C ASP A 45 8.09 11.06 1.33
N THR A 46 7.15 11.10 0.39
CA THR A 46 6.03 12.04 0.39
C THR A 46 5.14 11.85 1.63
N PHE A 47 4.83 10.60 1.98
CA PHE A 47 4.03 10.27 3.16
C PHE A 47 4.79 10.52 4.46
N ALA A 48 6.09 10.22 4.50
CA ALA A 48 6.95 10.44 5.65
C ALA A 48 7.09 11.95 5.96
N ALA A 49 7.22 12.79 4.93
CA ALA A 49 7.18 14.25 5.05
C ALA A 49 5.83 14.75 5.60
N SER A 50 4.76 13.97 5.44
CA SER A 50 3.39 14.31 5.86
C SER A 50 2.94 13.63 7.16
N LYS A 51 3.87 13.11 7.98
CA LYS A 51 3.56 12.35 9.21
C LYS A 51 2.61 13.04 10.19
N GLN A 52 2.63 14.39 10.24
CA GLN A 52 1.74 15.16 11.13
C GLN A 52 0.27 14.99 10.74
N LEU A 53 -0.03 14.89 9.43
CA LEU A 53 -1.38 14.65 8.94
C LEU A 53 -1.85 13.21 9.23
N LEU A 54 -0.92 12.26 9.10
CA LEU A 54 -1.21 10.82 9.21
C LEU A 54 -1.12 10.28 10.65
N ARG A 55 -0.63 11.09 11.60
CA ARG A 55 -0.44 10.79 13.04
C ARG A 55 0.55 9.66 13.35
N GLN A 56 1.07 8.99 12.33
CA GLN A 56 2.03 7.89 12.43
C GLN A 56 3.01 7.97 11.26
N ALA A 57 4.23 7.50 11.46
CA ALA A 57 5.20 7.35 10.38
C ALA A 57 4.78 6.16 9.48
N PRO A 58 4.85 6.29 8.14
CA PRO A 58 4.66 5.15 7.27
C PRO A 58 5.77 4.10 7.50
N THR A 59 5.46 2.84 7.17
CA THR A 59 6.43 1.74 7.19
C THR A 59 6.53 1.11 5.81
N GLN A 60 7.74 0.86 5.32
CA GLN A 60 7.97 0.19 4.05
C GLN A 60 8.25 -1.30 4.28
N ALA A 61 7.55 -2.17 3.57
CA ALA A 61 7.75 -3.61 3.65
C ALA A 61 9.02 -4.00 2.91
N ASN A 62 10.03 -4.49 3.64
CA ASN A 62 11.32 -4.91 3.08
C ASN A 62 11.20 -6.17 2.22
N ASP A 63 10.38 -7.12 2.65
CA ASP A 63 10.21 -8.42 2.01
C ASP A 63 8.81 -9.00 2.29
N ARG A 64 8.54 -10.18 1.73
CA ARG A 64 7.27 -10.91 1.86
C ARG A 64 6.92 -11.23 3.31
N GLN A 65 7.91 -11.66 4.10
CA GLN A 65 7.72 -12.05 5.50
C GLN A 65 7.48 -10.82 6.38
N HIS A 66 8.15 -9.70 6.09
CA HIS A 66 7.90 -8.43 6.75
C HIS A 66 6.50 -7.93 6.43
N LEU A 67 6.06 -7.96 5.17
CA LEU A 67 4.69 -7.60 4.78
C LEU A 67 3.64 -8.40 5.57
N LYS A 68 3.82 -9.73 5.67
CA LYS A 68 2.95 -10.60 6.48
C LYS A 68 2.89 -10.16 7.94
N LYS A 69 4.04 -9.84 8.55
CA LYS A 69 4.09 -9.38 9.94
C LYS A 69 3.32 -8.08 10.12
N LEU A 70 3.52 -7.11 9.22
CA LEU A 70 2.83 -5.81 9.25
C LEU A 70 1.31 -5.96 9.13
N LEU A 71 0.83 -6.84 8.25
CA LEU A 71 -0.62 -7.02 8.03
C LEU A 71 -1.32 -7.90 9.08
N LYS A 72 -0.58 -8.65 9.90
CA LYS A 72 -1.12 -9.44 11.01
C LYS A 72 -1.55 -8.59 12.21
N VAL A 73 -0.87 -7.47 12.47
CA VAL A 73 -1.11 -6.65 13.69
C VAL A 73 -2.08 -5.51 13.40
N ALA A 74 -3.15 -5.41 14.19
CA ALA A 74 -4.15 -4.34 14.09
C ALA A 74 -3.69 -3.01 14.73
N SER A 75 -2.53 -2.49 14.33
CA SER A 75 -1.99 -1.22 14.83
C SER A 75 -2.48 0.02 14.06
N GLY A 76 -3.17 -0.18 12.94
CA GLY A 76 -3.44 0.88 11.96
C GLY A 76 -2.18 1.35 11.24
N GLY A 77 -2.21 2.54 10.68
CA GLY A 77 -1.06 3.19 10.05
C GLY A 77 -0.94 2.96 8.55
N VAL A 78 0.15 3.44 7.95
CA VAL A 78 0.39 3.35 6.50
C VAL A 78 1.53 2.39 6.22
N VAL A 79 1.28 1.40 5.38
CA VAL A 79 2.25 0.40 4.92
C VAL A 79 2.47 0.56 3.42
N PHE A 80 3.74 0.65 3.02
CA PHE A 80 4.19 0.69 1.63
C PHE A 80 4.71 -0.68 1.21
N THR A 81 4.38 -1.09 -0.02
CA THR A 81 4.85 -2.35 -0.58
C THR A 81 4.79 -2.30 -2.10
N THR A 82 5.58 -3.16 -2.72
CA THR A 82 5.51 -3.42 -4.14
C THR A 82 4.74 -4.71 -4.42
N ILE A 83 4.13 -4.83 -5.60
CA ILE A 83 3.29 -5.98 -5.99
C ILE A 83 4.05 -7.31 -6.01
N GLN A 84 5.37 -7.29 -6.24
CA GLN A 84 6.21 -8.49 -6.27
C GLN A 84 6.23 -9.21 -4.92
N LYS A 85 6.02 -8.47 -3.81
CA LYS A 85 5.97 -9.04 -2.45
C LYS A 85 4.71 -9.88 -2.18
N PHE A 86 3.78 -9.96 -3.13
CA PHE A 86 2.61 -10.83 -3.08
C PHE A 86 2.77 -12.12 -3.93
N GLN A 87 3.68 -12.17 -4.90
CA GLN A 87 3.83 -13.30 -5.84
C GLN A 87 4.29 -14.61 -5.18
N PRO A 88 3.55 -15.73 -5.22
CA PRO A 88 3.92 -16.95 -4.50
C PRO A 88 5.31 -17.49 -4.87
N ASP A 89 5.97 -18.17 -3.92
CA ASP A 89 7.31 -18.73 -4.14
C ASP A 89 7.27 -19.92 -5.12
N LYS A 90 6.13 -20.63 -5.21
CA LYS A 90 5.89 -21.74 -6.15
C LYS A 90 4.42 -21.81 -6.57
N GLY A 91 4.18 -22.06 -7.86
CA GLY A 91 2.86 -22.26 -8.43
C GLY A 91 1.98 -20.99 -8.41
N ASN A 92 0.67 -21.18 -8.58
CA ASN A 92 -0.31 -20.08 -8.62
C ASN A 92 -1.12 -19.96 -7.32
N VAL A 93 -0.63 -20.50 -6.21
CA VAL A 93 -1.34 -20.49 -4.92
C VAL A 93 -0.91 -19.27 -4.12
N TYR A 94 -1.81 -18.28 -4.03
CA TYR A 94 -1.60 -17.10 -3.21
C TYR A 94 -1.98 -17.38 -1.75
N GLU A 95 -1.10 -17.00 -0.83
CA GLU A 95 -1.35 -17.12 0.61
C GLU A 95 -2.16 -15.92 1.11
N THR A 96 -3.16 -16.18 1.95
CA THR A 96 -3.88 -15.12 2.67
C THR A 96 -2.95 -14.41 3.64
N LEU A 97 -2.66 -13.13 3.38
CA LEU A 97 -1.77 -12.32 4.23
C LEU A 97 -2.46 -11.80 5.50
N SER A 98 -3.78 -11.59 5.45
CA SER A 98 -4.60 -11.12 6.56
C SER A 98 -6.08 -11.40 6.32
N GLU A 99 -6.82 -11.77 7.36
CA GLU A 99 -8.29 -11.90 7.33
C GLU A 99 -9.00 -10.63 7.83
N ARG A 100 -8.22 -9.60 8.21
CA ARG A 100 -8.74 -8.35 8.77
C ARG A 100 -9.55 -7.58 7.75
N GLN A 101 -10.68 -7.05 8.20
CA GLN A 101 -11.60 -6.22 7.40
C GLN A 101 -11.27 -4.72 7.47
N ASN A 102 -10.31 -4.30 8.30
CA ASN A 102 -9.93 -2.89 8.49
C ASN A 102 -8.64 -2.51 7.73
N ILE A 103 -8.49 -3.02 6.51
CA ILE A 103 -7.38 -2.70 5.60
C ILE A 103 -7.94 -1.98 4.38
N VAL A 104 -7.43 -0.78 4.12
CA VAL A 104 -7.77 0.02 2.93
C VAL A 104 -6.60 -0.03 1.96
N VAL A 105 -6.82 -0.49 0.73
CA VAL A 105 -5.78 -0.59 -0.29
C VAL A 105 -5.83 0.62 -1.22
N ILE A 106 -4.67 1.22 -1.46
CA ILE A 106 -4.45 2.25 -2.47
C ILE A 106 -3.41 1.73 -3.44
N ALA A 107 -3.71 1.69 -4.73
CA ALA A 107 -2.78 1.22 -5.75
C ALA A 107 -2.42 2.34 -6.72
N ASP A 108 -1.13 2.52 -7.01
CA ASP A 108 -0.63 3.42 -8.06
C ASP A 108 0.25 2.65 -9.05
N GLU A 109 0.13 2.97 -10.33
CA GLU A 109 0.77 2.26 -11.45
C GLU A 109 0.70 0.73 -11.37
N ALA A 110 -0.34 0.16 -10.77
CA ALA A 110 -0.58 -1.28 -10.73
C ALA A 110 -1.03 -1.85 -12.09
N HIS A 111 -0.41 -1.40 -13.19
CA HIS A 111 -0.76 -1.68 -14.58
C HIS A 111 -0.33 -3.07 -15.06
N ARG A 112 0.20 -3.92 -14.19
CA ARG A 112 0.23 -5.37 -14.41
C ARG A 112 -0.66 -6.07 -13.40
N THR A 113 -1.97 -5.96 -13.58
CA THR A 113 -2.81 -7.14 -13.35
C THR A 113 -2.18 -8.26 -14.17
N GLN A 114 -1.52 -9.19 -13.49
CA GLN A 114 -1.14 -10.45 -14.11
C GLN A 114 -2.42 -11.06 -14.63
N SER A 115 -2.58 -11.08 -15.95
CA SER A 115 -3.55 -11.93 -16.59
C SER A 115 -3.23 -13.36 -16.16
N MET A 116 -4.03 -13.89 -15.21
CA MET A 116 -4.11 -15.32 -14.98
C MET A 116 -4.35 -15.98 -16.34
N PRO A 117 -3.50 -16.90 -16.81
CA PRO A 117 -3.94 -17.83 -17.83
C PRO A 117 -5.08 -18.62 -17.20
N LEU A 118 -6.27 -18.54 -17.80
CA LEU A 118 -7.29 -19.56 -17.56
C LEU A 118 -6.71 -20.86 -18.15
N SER A 119 -6.20 -21.73 -17.28
CA SER A 119 -5.84 -23.11 -17.60
C SER A 119 -6.79 -24.04 -16.88
#